data_AF-A0AAV6ALE1-F1
#
_entry.id   AF-A0AAV6ALE1-F1
#
_cell.length_a   1.000
_cell.length_b   1.000
_cell.length_c   1.000
_cell.angle_alpha   90.00
_cell.angle_beta   90.00
_cell.angle_gamma   90.00
#
_symmetry.space_group_name_H-M   'P 1'
#
loop_
_entity.id
_entity.type
_entity.pdbx_description
1 polymer ?
#
loop_
_entity_poly.entity_id
_entity_poly.type
_entity_poly.pdbx_seq_one_letter_code
_entity_poly.pdbx_strand_id
1 'polypeptide(L)'
;GEDWECASDLAPLPGSVTPPAAAAESADAEWRPSTLFFVARGPAEDRVGTIRFKLNLDDPSVDAEGRDALLAALARLSGPLAWSIPKEVESAIRRHRKLSIFDRGIAVEVHPEIDPVLRLNVVLLLETPAARLPTDRFETLPPGVAERLAQ
;
A
#
# COMPACT_ATOMS: atom_id res chain seq x y z
N GLY A 1 21.58 -12.96 -10.17
CA GLY A 1 22.00 -11.66 -9.61
C GLY A 1 21.11 -11.42 -8.42
N GLU A 2 21.63 -10.87 -7.34
CA GLU A 2 20.79 -10.48 -6.20
C GLU A 2 19.73 -9.48 -6.66
N ASP A 3 18.48 -9.71 -6.25
CA ASP A 3 17.40 -8.77 -6.44
C ASP A 3 17.67 -7.52 -5.58
N TRP A 4 17.38 -6.35 -6.10
CA TRP A 4 17.49 -5.09 -5.37
C TRP A 4 16.39 -4.99 -4.31
N GLU A 5 16.73 -4.49 -3.14
CA GLU A 5 15.81 -4.24 -2.02
C GLU A 5 16.10 -2.86 -1.40
N CYS A 6 15.03 -2.13 -1.08
CA CYS A 6 15.06 -0.92 -0.27
C CYS A 6 14.00 -1.02 0.83
N ALA A 7 14.35 -0.71 2.07
CA ALA A 7 13.43 -0.67 3.20
C ALA A 7 13.48 0.69 3.88
N SER A 8 12.33 1.16 4.36
CA SER A 8 12.32 2.29 5.29
C SER A 8 12.77 1.85 6.68
N ASP A 9 13.15 2.82 7.50
CA ASP A 9 13.23 2.60 8.94
C ASP A 9 11.87 2.17 9.50
N LEU A 10 11.90 1.49 10.65
CA LEU A 10 10.72 1.20 11.46
C LEU A 10 10.25 2.50 12.11
N ALA A 11 9.24 3.14 11.51
CA ALA A 11 8.69 4.38 12.05
C ALA A 11 7.67 4.05 13.15
N PRO A 12 7.89 4.48 14.41
CA PRO A 12 6.88 4.33 15.45
C PRO A 12 5.66 5.22 15.16
N LEU A 13 4.47 4.73 15.47
CA LEU A 13 3.25 5.52 15.36
C LEU A 13 3.22 6.58 16.48
N PRO A 14 2.99 7.87 16.14
CA PRO A 14 2.79 8.91 17.13
C PRO A 14 1.66 8.53 18.10
N GLY A 15 1.90 8.71 19.40
CA GLY A 15 0.92 8.40 20.43
C GLY A 15 0.91 6.96 20.90
N SER A 16 1.69 6.05 20.29
CA SER A 16 1.86 4.70 20.81
C SER A 16 2.52 4.76 22.19
N VAL A 17 1.84 4.21 23.19
CA VAL A 17 2.27 4.29 24.59
C VAL A 17 3.23 3.14 24.86
N THR A 18 4.45 3.47 25.27
CA THR A 18 5.31 2.49 25.95
C THR A 18 4.87 2.47 27.43
N PRO A 19 4.29 1.38 27.97
CA PRO A 19 3.93 1.36 29.38
C PRO A 19 5.19 1.50 30.26
N PRO A 20 5.07 2.06 31.48
CA PRO A 20 6.20 2.19 32.40
C PRO A 20 6.75 0.80 32.74
N ALA A 21 8.08 0.72 32.92
CA ALA A 21 8.85 -0.52 33.11
C ALA A 21 8.32 -1.46 34.23
N ALA A 22 7.52 -0.96 35.17
CA ALA A 22 6.91 -1.73 36.26
C ALA A 22 5.77 -2.67 35.82
N ALA A 23 5.23 -2.54 34.60
CA ALA A 23 4.25 -3.50 34.04
C ALA A 23 4.91 -4.69 33.29
N ALA A 24 6.25 -4.69 33.18
CA ALA A 24 7.01 -5.68 32.43
C ALA A 24 7.30 -6.98 33.21
N GLU A 25 6.90 -7.07 34.48
CA GLU A 25 7.25 -8.22 35.34
C GLU A 25 6.35 -9.46 35.17
N SER A 26 5.34 -9.42 34.28
CA SER A 26 4.40 -10.54 34.14
C SER A 26 3.98 -10.92 32.71
N ALA A 27 4.73 -10.53 31.67
CA ALA A 27 4.41 -10.97 30.31
C ALA A 27 5.67 -11.26 29.49
N ASP A 28 5.80 -12.50 29.01
CA ASP A 28 6.70 -12.92 27.92
C ASP A 28 6.39 -12.24 26.56
N ALA A 29 5.61 -11.17 26.56
CA ALA A 29 5.37 -10.30 25.41
C ALA A 29 6.27 -9.07 25.57
N GLU A 30 7.37 -9.02 24.81
CA GLU A 30 8.19 -7.82 24.68
C GLU A 30 7.33 -6.71 24.06
N TRP A 31 6.78 -5.84 24.91
CA TRP A 31 5.95 -4.72 24.49
C TRP A 31 6.76 -3.75 23.63
N ARG A 32 6.29 -3.52 22.40
CA ARG A 32 6.94 -2.66 21.42
C ARG A 32 5.97 -1.57 20.97
N PRO A 33 6.44 -0.38 20.59
CA PRO A 33 5.58 0.62 19.98
C PRO A 33 5.02 0.09 18.65
N SER A 34 3.79 0.46 18.33
CA SER A 34 3.23 0.19 17.00
C SER A 34 4.08 0.86 15.93
N THR A 35 4.27 0.19 14.80
CA THR A 35 5.20 0.63 13.75
C THR A 35 4.59 0.54 12.37
N LEU A 36 5.02 1.44 11.49
CA LEU A 36 4.73 1.40 10.06
C LEU A 36 6.06 1.47 9.29
N PHE A 37 6.23 0.56 8.34
CA PHE A 37 7.38 0.58 7.43
C PHE A 37 7.00 0.03 6.06
N PHE A 38 7.87 0.22 5.07
CA PHE A 38 7.74 -0.43 3.77
C PHE A 38 9.03 -1.13 3.34
N VAL A 39 8.87 -2.10 2.45
CA VAL A 39 9.95 -2.75 1.72
C VAL A 39 9.59 -2.75 0.25
N ALA A 40 10.48 -2.24 -0.59
CA ALA A 40 10.40 -2.28 -2.04
C ALA A 40 11.45 -3.26 -2.57
N ARG A 41 11.08 -4.08 -3.56
CA ARG A 41 11.98 -5.05 -4.20
C ARG A 41 11.80 -5.04 -5.71
N GLY A 42 12.85 -5.42 -6.44
CA GLY A 42 12.78 -5.65 -7.87
C GLY A 42 14.13 -6.04 -8.47
N PRO A 43 14.20 -6.27 -9.79
CA PRO A 43 15.44 -6.67 -10.46
C PRO A 43 16.55 -5.60 -10.44
N ALA A 44 16.21 -4.34 -10.19
CA ALA A 44 17.14 -3.22 -10.08
C ALA A 44 16.48 -2.03 -9.38
N GLU A 45 17.26 -1.05 -8.93
CA GLU A 45 16.78 0.18 -8.28
C GLU A 45 15.81 0.99 -9.15
N ASP A 46 16.02 0.98 -10.48
CA ASP A 46 15.17 1.64 -11.46
C ASP A 46 13.95 0.81 -11.88
N ARG A 47 13.81 -0.42 -11.35
CA ARG A 47 12.75 -1.38 -11.70
C ARG A 47 12.22 -2.05 -10.45
N VAL A 48 11.34 -1.34 -9.75
CA VAL A 48 10.61 -1.87 -8.60
C VAL A 48 9.51 -2.81 -9.08
N GLY A 49 9.53 -4.05 -8.61
CA GLY A 49 8.50 -5.04 -8.91
C GLY A 49 7.43 -5.14 -7.82
N THR A 50 7.81 -4.97 -6.55
CA THR A 50 6.89 -5.07 -5.42
C THR A 50 7.14 -3.98 -4.39
N ILE A 51 6.07 -3.52 -3.74
CA ILE A 51 6.14 -2.66 -2.56
C ILE A 51 5.21 -3.25 -1.51
N ARG A 52 5.75 -3.60 -0.34
CA ARG A 52 4.97 -4.06 0.81
C ARG A 52 5.03 -3.03 1.93
N PHE A 53 3.89 -2.49 2.31
CA PHE A 53 3.71 -1.78 3.57
C PHE A 53 3.34 -2.77 4.67
N LYS A 54 3.89 -2.58 5.86
CA LYS A 54 3.52 -3.35 7.04
C LYS A 54 3.27 -2.43 8.22
N LEU A 55 2.07 -2.54 8.77
CA LEU A 55 1.62 -1.91 9.99
C LEU A 55 1.59 -2.98 11.10
N ASN A 56 2.33 -2.76 12.19
CA ASN A 56 2.25 -3.57 13.41
C ASN A 56 1.50 -2.76 14.47
N LEU A 57 0.39 -3.30 14.98
CA LEU A 57 -0.45 -2.67 16.01
C LEU A 57 -0.23 -3.33 17.38
N ASP A 58 1.00 -3.28 17.88
CA ASP A 58 1.33 -3.75 19.23
C ASP A 58 0.60 -2.96 20.34
N ASP A 59 0.32 -1.67 20.10
CA ASP A 59 -0.60 -0.85 20.87
C ASP A 59 -1.95 -0.68 20.12
N PRO A 60 -3.04 -1.30 20.57
CA PRO A 60 -4.33 -1.20 19.90
C PRO A 60 -4.98 0.19 20.03
N SER A 61 -4.49 1.06 20.93
CA SER A 61 -5.06 2.41 21.12
C SER A 61 -4.81 3.34 19.93
N VAL A 62 -3.79 3.04 19.11
CA VAL A 62 -3.42 3.81 17.91
C VAL A 62 -3.85 3.14 16.60
N ASP A 63 -4.79 2.20 16.64
CA ASP A 63 -5.25 1.47 15.44
C ASP A 63 -5.77 2.42 14.35
N ALA A 64 -6.66 3.36 14.71
CA ALA A 64 -7.25 4.28 13.74
C ALA A 64 -6.18 5.16 13.09
N GLU A 65 -5.30 5.74 13.90
CA GLU A 65 -4.16 6.56 13.48
C GLU A 65 -3.18 5.77 12.62
N GLY A 66 -2.92 4.51 12.98
CA GLY A 66 -2.05 3.60 12.22
C GLY A 66 -2.61 3.30 10.84
N ARG A 67 -3.91 3.03 10.73
CA ARG A 67 -4.59 2.83 9.44
C ARG A 67 -4.59 4.09 8.59
N ASP A 68 -4.81 5.26 9.19
CA ASP A 68 -4.74 6.54 8.47
C ASP A 68 -3.31 6.86 8.00
N ALA A 69 -2.30 6.55 8.82
CA ALA A 69 -0.89 6.68 8.43
C ALA A 69 -0.51 5.75 7.27
N LEU A 70 -0.99 4.50 7.29
CA LEU A 70 -0.81 3.56 6.19
C LEU A 70 -1.48 4.06 4.90
N LEU A 71 -2.71 4.56 4.98
CA LEU A 71 -3.41 5.15 3.82
C LEU A 71 -2.67 6.38 3.28
N ALA A 72 -2.14 7.24 4.16
CA ALA A 72 -1.33 8.38 3.76
C ALA A 72 -0.01 7.95 3.08
N ALA A 73 0.62 6.88 3.57
CA ALA A 73 1.84 6.32 2.96
C ALA A 73 1.55 5.74 1.57
N LEU A 74 0.44 5.02 1.40
CA LEU A 74 -0.02 4.55 0.08
C LEU A 74 -0.36 5.71 -0.86
N ALA A 75 -0.98 6.78 -0.35
CA ALA A 75 -1.38 7.93 -1.16
C ALA A 75 -0.16 8.69 -1.72
N ARG A 76 1.00 8.63 -1.06
CA ARG A 76 2.26 9.18 -1.60
C ARG A 76 2.73 8.49 -2.87
N LEU A 77 2.30 7.25 -3.11
CA LEU A 77 2.59 6.53 -4.36
C LEU A 77 1.74 6.99 -5.54
N SER A 78 0.72 7.83 -5.31
CA SER A 78 -0.21 8.21 -6.36
C SER A 78 0.42 8.96 -7.53
N GLY A 79 1.34 9.89 -7.23
CA GLY A 79 2.10 10.62 -8.24
C GLY A 79 3.00 9.70 -9.07
N PRO A 80 3.95 8.98 -8.44
CA PRO A 80 4.89 8.11 -9.15
C PRO A 80 4.22 6.99 -9.96
N LEU A 81 3.10 6.43 -9.48
CA LEU A 81 2.42 5.31 -10.12
C LEU A 81 1.24 5.72 -11.01
N ALA A 82 0.92 7.02 -11.09
CA ALA A 82 -0.31 7.53 -11.72
C ALA A 82 -1.58 6.77 -11.25
N TRP A 83 -1.57 6.35 -9.99
CA TRP A 83 -2.54 5.44 -9.39
C TRP A 83 -3.25 6.10 -8.22
N SER A 84 -4.49 5.75 -7.96
CA SER A 84 -5.23 6.23 -6.79
C SER A 84 -5.74 5.02 -6.03
N ILE A 85 -5.67 5.05 -4.70
CA ILE A 85 -6.13 3.94 -3.86
C ILE A 85 -7.61 3.65 -4.17
N PRO A 86 -7.96 2.43 -4.63
CA PRO A 86 -9.35 2.03 -4.84
C PRO A 86 -10.12 2.04 -3.52
N LYS A 87 -11.42 2.40 -3.58
CA LYS A 87 -12.28 2.48 -2.40
C LYS A 87 -12.38 1.14 -1.66
N GLU A 88 -12.27 0.05 -2.40
CA GLU A 88 -12.24 -1.32 -1.89
C GLU A 88 -11.00 -1.56 -1.03
N VAL A 89 -9.83 -1.09 -1.47
CA VAL A 89 -8.56 -1.18 -0.73
C VAL A 89 -8.62 -0.31 0.52
N GLU A 90 -9.08 0.94 0.39
CA GLU A 90 -9.28 1.80 1.55
C GLU A 90 -10.23 1.14 2.57
N SER A 91 -11.35 0.62 2.09
CA SER A 91 -12.29 -0.10 2.95
C SER A 91 -11.70 -1.35 3.58
N ALA A 92 -10.84 -2.09 2.89
CA ALA A 92 -10.24 -3.30 3.40
C ALA A 92 -9.25 -2.98 4.53
N ILE A 93 -8.42 -1.95 4.34
CA ILE A 93 -7.52 -1.42 5.35
C ILE A 93 -8.32 -0.94 6.57
N ARG A 94 -9.35 -0.10 6.37
CA ARG A 94 -10.17 0.44 7.46
C ARG A 94 -10.89 -0.65 8.27
N ARG A 95 -11.13 -1.84 7.70
CA ARG A 95 -11.92 -2.89 8.34
C ARG A 95 -11.10 -4.15 8.68
N HIS A 96 -9.78 -4.11 8.54
CA HIS A 96 -8.90 -5.28 8.68
C HIS A 96 -9.39 -6.49 7.88
N ARG A 97 -9.80 -6.26 6.63
CA ARG A 97 -10.31 -7.33 5.77
C ARG A 97 -9.27 -7.74 4.74
N LYS A 98 -9.17 -9.05 4.52
CA LYS A 98 -8.41 -9.59 3.41
C LYS A 98 -9.02 -9.12 2.09
N LEU A 99 -8.19 -8.68 1.17
CA LEU A 99 -8.58 -8.26 -0.16
C LEU A 99 -7.48 -8.62 -1.17
N SER A 100 -7.87 -8.99 -2.38
CA SER A 100 -6.97 -9.04 -3.54
C SER A 100 -7.74 -8.48 -4.74
N ILE A 101 -7.18 -7.46 -5.38
CA ILE A 101 -7.76 -6.83 -6.58
C ILE A 101 -6.66 -6.50 -7.58
N PHE A 102 -7.06 -6.28 -8.83
CA PHE A 102 -6.21 -5.71 -9.86
C PHE A 102 -6.83 -4.40 -10.32
N ASP A 103 -6.08 -3.31 -10.22
CA ASP A 103 -6.52 -1.98 -10.62
C ASP A 103 -5.41 -1.28 -11.42
N ARG A 104 -5.72 -0.86 -12.64
CA ARG A 104 -4.84 -0.06 -13.51
C ARG A 104 -3.40 -0.59 -13.65
N GLY A 105 -3.22 -1.90 -13.76
CA GLY A 105 -1.89 -2.49 -13.91
C GLY A 105 -1.20 -2.85 -12.59
N ILE A 106 -1.87 -2.66 -11.44
CA ILE A 106 -1.31 -2.94 -10.13
C ILE A 106 -2.20 -3.99 -9.45
N ALA A 107 -1.61 -5.13 -9.10
CA ALA A 107 -2.26 -6.06 -8.19
C ALA A 107 -2.04 -5.57 -6.75
N VAL A 108 -3.14 -5.43 -6.01
CA VAL A 108 -3.12 -4.95 -4.62
C VAL A 108 -3.66 -6.05 -3.73
N GLU A 109 -2.88 -6.43 -2.73
CA GLU A 109 -3.29 -7.40 -1.73
C GLU A 109 -3.24 -6.79 -0.33
N VAL A 110 -4.31 -6.99 0.44
CA VAL A 110 -4.41 -6.60 1.84
C VAL A 110 -4.49 -7.88 2.67
N HIS A 111 -3.54 -8.08 3.58
CA HIS A 111 -3.42 -9.27 4.43
C HIS A 111 -3.37 -8.88 5.91
N PRO A 112 -4.51 -8.95 6.62
CA PRO A 112 -4.54 -8.82 8.07
C PRO A 112 -3.98 -10.09 8.74
N GLU A 113 -3.17 -9.93 9.78
CA GLU A 113 -2.74 -10.99 10.72
C GLU A 113 -3.34 -10.63 12.09
N ILE A 114 -4.00 -11.56 12.79
CA ILE A 114 -4.76 -11.24 14.02
C ILE A 114 -4.09 -11.81 15.29
N ASP A 115 -3.15 -12.75 15.16
CA ASP A 115 -2.56 -13.49 16.28
C ASP A 115 -1.02 -13.50 16.19
N PRO A 116 -0.27 -13.12 17.25
CA PRO A 116 -0.72 -12.61 18.56
C PRO A 116 -0.99 -11.11 18.62
N VAL A 117 -0.65 -10.38 17.55
CA VAL A 117 -0.79 -8.93 17.44
C VAL A 117 -1.45 -8.62 16.11
N LEU A 118 -2.35 -7.65 16.09
CA LEU A 118 -3.00 -7.20 14.86
C LEU A 118 -1.94 -6.54 13.96
N ARG A 119 -1.77 -7.08 12.76
CA ARG A 119 -0.89 -6.52 11.74
C ARG A 119 -1.62 -6.41 10.43
N LEU A 120 -1.19 -5.49 9.60
CA LEU A 120 -1.74 -5.29 8.27
C LEU A 120 -0.60 -5.19 7.27
N ASN A 121 -0.56 -6.11 6.32
CA ASN A 121 0.34 -6.02 5.17
C ASN A 121 -0.47 -5.56 3.96
N VAL A 122 0.04 -4.55 3.25
CA VAL A 122 -0.49 -4.14 1.94
C VAL A 122 0.62 -4.32 0.92
N VAL A 123 0.39 -5.21 -0.05
CA VAL A 123 1.35 -5.56 -1.10
C VAL A 123 0.86 -5.00 -2.43
N LEU A 124 1.72 -4.24 -3.09
CA LEU A 124 1.55 -3.76 -4.46
C LEU A 124 2.48 -4.58 -5.35
N LEU A 125 1.90 -5.25 -6.34
CA LEU A 125 2.62 -5.95 -7.40
C LEU A 125 2.56 -5.08 -8.66
N LEU A 126 3.71 -4.57 -9.08
CA LEU A 126 3.87 -3.63 -10.20
C LEU A 126 4.28 -4.34 -11.51
N GLU A 127 4.65 -5.62 -11.43
CA GLU A 127 5.25 -6.38 -12.53
C GLU A 127 4.26 -6.86 -13.59
N THR A 128 2.96 -6.58 -13.45
CA THR A 128 1.98 -6.91 -14.50
C THR A 128 1.69 -5.65 -15.31
N PRO A 129 2.48 -5.33 -16.34
CA PRO A 129 2.16 -4.19 -17.20
C PRO A 129 0.72 -4.36 -17.70
N ALA A 130 -0.08 -3.31 -17.55
CA ALA A 130 -1.37 -3.25 -18.22
C ALA A 130 -1.15 -3.65 -19.69
N ALA A 131 -2.04 -4.48 -20.24
CA ALA A 131 -1.96 -4.86 -21.64
C ALA A 131 -1.74 -3.59 -22.47
N ARG A 132 -0.72 -3.58 -23.34
CA ARG A 132 -0.52 -2.44 -24.25
C ARG A 132 -1.83 -2.25 -24.97
N LEU A 133 -2.52 -1.15 -24.69
CA LEU A 133 -3.67 -0.76 -25.49
C LEU A 133 -3.18 -0.67 -26.94
N PRO A 134 -3.98 -1.12 -27.92
CA PRO A 134 -3.67 -0.85 -29.32
C PRO A 134 -3.31 0.64 -29.44
N THR A 135 -2.25 0.96 -30.16
CA THR A 135 -1.88 2.36 -30.38
C THR A 135 -3.12 3.09 -30.86
N ASP A 136 -3.52 4.17 -30.17
CA ASP A 136 -4.56 5.06 -30.66
C ASP A 136 -4.15 5.47 -32.08
N ARG A 137 -4.83 4.92 -33.08
CA ARG A 137 -4.72 5.41 -34.43
C ARG A 137 -5.68 6.57 -34.47
N PHE A 138 -5.13 7.77 -34.60
CA PHE A 138 -5.90 8.90 -35.06
C PHE A 138 -6.37 8.57 -36.48
N GLU A 139 -7.58 8.04 -36.60
CA GLU A 139 -8.22 7.92 -37.89
C GLU A 139 -8.68 9.32 -38.30
N THR A 140 -8.29 9.73 -39.51
CA THR A 140 -8.83 10.94 -40.11
C THR A 140 -10.34 10.78 -40.17
N LEU A 141 -11.08 11.63 -39.46
CA LEU A 141 -12.54 11.60 -39.49
C LEU A 141 -13.00 11.75 -40.95
N PRO A 142 -14.05 11.01 -41.38
CA PRO A 142 -14.63 11.20 -42.69
C PRO A 142 -15.01 12.67 -42.93
N PRO A 143 -14.90 13.17 -44.17
CA PRO A 143 -15.32 14.54 -44.49
C PRO A 143 -16.74 14.82 -43.98
N GLY A 144 -16.93 15.95 -43.28
CA GLY A 144 -18.21 16.36 -42.70
C GLY A 144 -18.57 15.77 -41.33
N VAL A 145 -17.73 14.92 -40.72
CA VAL A 145 -17.93 14.47 -39.32
C VAL A 145 -17.43 15.52 -38.32
N ALA A 146 -16.29 16.15 -38.59
CA ALA A 146 -15.73 17.20 -37.73
C ALA A 146 -16.68 18.41 -37.58
N GLU A 147 -17.38 18.79 -38.65
CA GLU A 147 -18.34 19.91 -38.66
C GLU A 147 -19.61 19.62 -37.85
N ARG A 148 -19.99 18.35 -37.70
CA ARG A 148 -21.15 17.91 -36.91
C ARG A 148 -20.85 17.78 -35.41
N LEU A 149 -19.58 17.57 -35.05
CA LEU A 149 -19.14 17.48 -33.66
C LEU A 149 -18.84 18.87 -33.05
N ALA A 150 -18.77 19.91 -33.88
CA ALA A 150 -18.53 21.29 -33.47
C ALA A 150 -19.83 22.11 -33.23
N GLN A 151 -21.00 21.46 -33.30
CA GLN A 151 -22.31 22.01 -32.93
C GLN A 151 -22.75 21.44 -31.58
#